data_AF-A0AAV2HQB4-F1
#
_entry.id   AF-A0AAV2HQB4-F1
#
_cell.length_a   1.000
_cell.length_b   1.000
_cell.length_c   1.000
_cell.angle_alpha   90.00
_cell.angle_beta   90.00
_cell.angle_gamma   90.00
#
_symmetry.space_group_name_H-M   'P 1'
#
loop_
_entity.id
_entity.type
_entity.pdbx_description
1 polymer ?
#
loop_
_entity_poly.entity_id
_entity_poly.type
_entity_poly.pdbx_seq_one_letter_code
_entity_poly.pdbx_strand_id
1 'polypeptide(L)'
;MEMEKEMAEMQESAKIFDVQLPDFKQLKVCRSELRLLKILWDYVIMVRMMFEFWNNILWAEIDVEQMDVDCKKLSKEIRTLDKEMRSWDVYLGLENDLKNMITSLRAVGELQNPAIRDRHWDELMSATQVTFAMDKDTTMYDLLKLNLHQFEEDVHGIVDKAVKETSMEKTLREFGVTWANMAFIHTEHPRTKTTLLTAEEEVIETLED
;
A
#
# COMPACT_ATOMS: atom_id res chain seq x y z
N MET A 1 33.02 -24.86 7.14
CA MET A 1 32.92 -26.28 7.54
C MET A 1 34.27 -26.98 7.44
N GLU A 2 35.04 -26.79 6.35
CA GLU A 2 36.37 -27.39 6.21
C GLU A 2 37.36 -26.93 7.31
N MET A 3 37.47 -25.61 7.57
CA MET A 3 38.31 -25.08 8.65
C MET A 3 37.89 -25.53 10.08
N GLU A 4 36.61 -25.82 10.30
CA GLU A 4 36.15 -26.37 11.60
C GLU A 4 36.54 -27.84 11.75
N LYS A 5 36.57 -28.58 10.65
CA LYS A 5 37.02 -29.97 10.61
C LYS A 5 38.54 -30.05 10.83
N GLU A 6 39.31 -29.21 10.15
CA GLU A 6 40.76 -29.10 10.37
C GLU A 6 41.10 -28.68 11.81
N MET A 7 40.33 -27.74 12.39
CA MET A 7 40.46 -27.37 13.81
C MET A 7 40.22 -28.57 14.73
N ALA A 8 39.19 -29.39 14.46
CA ALA A 8 38.90 -30.57 15.26
C ALA A 8 40.02 -31.62 15.16
N GLU A 9 40.55 -31.87 13.96
CA GLU A 9 41.67 -32.78 13.70
C GLU A 9 42.97 -32.29 14.38
N MET A 10 43.23 -30.98 14.36
CA MET A 10 44.34 -30.37 15.10
C MET A 10 44.17 -30.49 16.62
N GLN A 11 42.95 -30.27 17.14
CA GLN A 11 42.67 -30.42 18.57
C GLN A 11 42.83 -31.87 19.05
N GLU A 12 42.41 -32.83 18.24
CA GLU A 12 42.60 -34.26 18.54
C GLU A 12 44.08 -34.64 18.52
N SER A 13 44.81 -34.20 17.49
CA SER A 13 46.26 -34.42 17.39
C SER A 13 47.03 -33.77 18.54
N ALA A 14 46.72 -32.52 18.90
CA ALA A 14 47.39 -31.81 19.98
C ALA A 14 47.10 -32.43 21.36
N LYS A 15 45.90 -32.99 21.58
CA LYS A 15 45.60 -33.78 22.79
C LYS A 15 46.46 -35.04 22.88
N ILE A 16 46.70 -35.73 21.76
CA ILE A 16 47.54 -36.93 21.73
C ILE A 16 48.99 -36.60 22.11
N PHE A 17 49.48 -35.42 21.70
CA PHE A 17 50.85 -34.97 21.96
C PHE A 17 51.01 -34.06 23.18
N ASP A 18 49.95 -33.86 23.97
CA ASP A 18 49.90 -32.96 25.13
C ASP A 18 50.37 -31.51 24.83
N VAL A 19 50.07 -31.04 23.61
CA VAL A 19 50.43 -29.70 23.13
C VAL A 19 49.28 -28.72 23.41
N GLN A 20 49.61 -27.59 24.04
CA GLN A 20 48.65 -26.51 24.25
C GLN A 20 48.39 -25.74 22.95
N LEU A 21 47.14 -25.77 22.47
CA LEU A 21 46.73 -25.01 21.29
C LEU A 21 46.20 -23.61 21.66
N PRO A 22 46.38 -22.61 20.79
CA PRO A 22 45.67 -21.33 20.91
C PRO A 22 44.15 -21.52 20.85
N ASP A 23 43.39 -20.69 21.55
CA ASP A 23 41.93 -20.68 21.46
C ASP A 23 41.49 -20.08 20.12
N PHE A 24 40.78 -20.87 19.31
CA PHE A 24 40.26 -20.49 18.00
C PHE A 24 38.99 -19.62 18.14
N LYS A 25 39.11 -18.48 18.85
CA LYS A 25 37.99 -17.57 19.12
C LYS A 25 37.33 -17.06 17.85
N GLN A 26 38.12 -16.70 16.85
CA GLN A 26 37.65 -16.20 15.56
C GLN A 26 36.76 -17.21 14.84
N LEU A 27 37.12 -18.50 14.87
CA LEU A 27 36.34 -19.55 14.22
C LEU A 27 34.95 -19.71 14.87
N LYS A 28 34.90 -19.62 16.21
CA LYS A 28 33.64 -19.65 16.98
C LYS A 28 32.76 -18.44 16.67
N VAL A 29 33.36 -17.25 16.56
CA VAL A 29 32.66 -16.02 16.16
C VAL A 29 32.10 -16.15 14.75
N CYS A 30 32.92 -16.53 13.77
CA CYS A 30 32.46 -16.77 12.39
C CYS A 30 31.31 -17.80 12.34
N ARG A 31 31.36 -18.86 13.15
CA ARG A 31 30.27 -19.85 13.21
C ARG A 31 28.98 -19.26 13.77
N SER A 32 29.07 -18.36 14.76
CA SER A 32 27.92 -17.64 15.28
C SER A 32 27.33 -16.70 14.23
N GLU A 33 28.16 -15.85 13.61
CA GLU A 33 27.76 -14.91 12.57
C GLU A 33 27.13 -15.62 11.36
N LEU A 34 27.69 -16.75 10.92
CA LEU A 34 27.11 -17.54 9.81
C LEU A 34 25.72 -18.06 10.12
N ARG A 35 25.43 -18.45 11.37
CA ARG A 35 24.09 -18.88 11.78
C ARG A 35 23.12 -17.71 11.75
N LEU A 36 23.55 -16.55 12.25
CA LEU A 36 22.76 -15.33 12.23
C LEU A 36 22.46 -14.88 10.79
N LEU A 37 23.48 -14.90 9.92
CA LEU A 37 23.38 -14.56 8.52
C LEU A 37 22.43 -15.49 7.77
N LYS A 38 22.48 -16.80 8.05
CA LYS A 38 21.53 -17.77 7.46
C LYS A 38 20.09 -17.43 7.82
N ILE A 39 19.81 -17.13 9.09
CA ILE A 39 18.46 -16.74 9.54
C ILE A 39 18.01 -15.49 8.80
N LEU A 40 18.86 -14.46 8.74
CA LEU A 40 18.52 -13.21 8.08
C LEU A 40 18.22 -13.39 6.58
N TRP A 41 19.04 -14.17 5.87
CA TRP A 41 18.79 -14.47 4.45
C TRP A 41 17.54 -15.30 4.22
N ASP A 42 17.16 -16.18 5.16
CA ASP A 42 15.89 -16.89 5.07
C ASP A 42 14.69 -15.93 5.13
N TYR A 43 14.75 -14.91 5.99
CA TYR A 43 13.74 -13.85 6.01
C TYR A 43 13.74 -13.02 4.72
N VAL A 44 14.92 -12.66 4.20
CA VAL A 44 15.01 -11.93 2.91
C VAL A 44 14.35 -12.72 1.79
N ILE A 45 14.64 -14.02 1.70
CA ILE A 45 14.06 -14.89 0.67
C ILE A 45 12.54 -15.00 0.86
N MET A 46 12.08 -15.20 2.10
CA MET A 46 10.65 -15.28 2.43
C MET A 46 9.91 -14.00 2.00
N VAL A 47 10.41 -12.83 2.39
CA VAL A 47 9.78 -11.54 2.05
C VAL A 47 9.78 -11.31 0.54
N ARG A 48 10.87 -11.64 -0.16
CA ARG A 48 10.93 -11.54 -1.62
C ARG A 48 9.93 -12.46 -2.32
N MET A 49 9.82 -13.72 -1.89
CA MET A 49 8.81 -14.64 -2.44
C MET A 49 7.39 -14.15 -2.19
N MET A 50 7.13 -13.58 -1.01
CA MET A 50 5.82 -13.00 -0.68
C MET A 50 5.51 -11.81 -1.61
N PHE A 51 6.47 -10.91 -1.82
CA PHE A 51 6.30 -9.77 -2.73
C PHE A 51 6.16 -10.20 -4.20
N GLU A 52 6.90 -11.22 -4.62
CA GLU A 52 6.73 -11.81 -5.96
C GLU A 52 5.35 -12.43 -6.13
N PHE A 53 4.83 -13.11 -5.11
CA PHE A 53 3.45 -13.62 -5.15
C PHE A 53 2.45 -12.47 -5.28
N TRP A 54 2.60 -11.43 -4.45
CA TRP A 54 1.73 -10.25 -4.47
C TRP A 54 1.77 -9.51 -5.80
N ASN A 55 2.94 -9.39 -6.41
CA ASN A 55 3.13 -8.80 -7.74
C ASN A 55 2.26 -9.45 -8.83
N ASN A 56 1.88 -10.71 -8.67
CA ASN A 56 1.04 -11.43 -9.62
C ASN A 56 -0.46 -11.36 -9.30
N ILE A 57 -0.86 -10.73 -8.19
CA ILE A 57 -2.27 -10.55 -7.82
C ILE A 57 -2.88 -9.45 -8.69
N LEU A 58 -4.06 -9.71 -9.25
CA LEU A 58 -4.83 -8.76 -10.02
C LEU A 58 -5.37 -7.65 -9.12
N TRP A 59 -5.45 -6.42 -9.63
CA TRP A 59 -5.96 -5.25 -8.90
C TRP A 59 -7.29 -5.50 -8.19
N ALA A 60 -8.21 -6.20 -8.86
CA ALA A 60 -9.53 -6.52 -8.33
C ALA A 60 -9.51 -7.47 -7.12
N GLU A 61 -8.42 -8.22 -6.93
CA GLU A 61 -8.24 -9.23 -5.89
C GLU A 61 -7.26 -8.76 -4.79
N ILE A 62 -6.72 -7.54 -4.88
CA ILE A 62 -5.78 -7.01 -3.89
C ILE A 62 -6.52 -6.72 -2.58
N ASP A 63 -6.14 -7.44 -1.53
CA ASP A 63 -6.54 -7.19 -0.14
C ASP A 63 -5.46 -6.41 0.60
N VAL A 64 -5.55 -5.08 0.52
CA VAL A 64 -4.58 -4.17 1.15
C VAL A 64 -4.55 -4.33 2.67
N GLU A 65 -5.69 -4.61 3.30
CA GLU A 65 -5.79 -4.74 4.76
C GLU A 65 -5.00 -5.96 5.24
N GLN A 66 -5.24 -7.12 4.62
CA GLN A 66 -4.53 -8.35 4.96
C GLN A 66 -3.03 -8.23 4.68
N MET A 67 -2.65 -7.64 3.54
CA MET A 67 -1.25 -7.43 3.19
C MET A 67 -0.51 -6.49 4.17
N ASP A 68 -1.16 -5.43 4.63
CA ASP A 68 -0.60 -4.52 5.64
C ASP A 68 -0.44 -5.21 7.00
N VAL A 69 -1.39 -6.06 7.40
CA VAL A 69 -1.27 -6.92 8.60
C VAL A 69 -0.06 -7.84 8.49
N ASP A 70 0.13 -8.50 7.35
CA ASP A 70 1.26 -9.41 7.11
C ASP A 70 2.60 -8.67 7.14
N CYS A 71 2.71 -7.50 6.50
CA CYS A 71 3.91 -6.66 6.56
C CYS A 71 4.24 -6.22 7.99
N LYS A 72 3.23 -5.78 8.76
CA LYS A 72 3.39 -5.37 10.17
C LYS A 72 3.83 -6.53 11.05
N LYS A 73 3.31 -7.74 10.79
CA LYS A 73 3.71 -8.96 11.51
C LYS A 73 5.17 -9.30 11.22
N LEU A 74 5.58 -9.32 9.95
CA LEU A 74 6.97 -9.55 9.55
C LEU A 74 7.92 -8.50 10.13
N SER A 75 7.53 -7.23 10.11
CA SER A 75 8.31 -6.14 10.72
C SER A 75 8.52 -6.35 12.22
N LYS A 76 7.50 -6.85 12.94
CA LYS A 76 7.64 -7.22 14.36
C LYS A 76 8.57 -8.42 14.55
N GLU A 77 8.42 -9.46 13.73
CA GLU A 77 9.26 -10.66 13.79
C GLU A 77 10.73 -10.35 13.54
N ILE A 78 11.04 -9.56 12.51
CA ILE A 78 12.41 -9.14 12.20
C ILE A 78 13.02 -8.33 13.35
N ARG A 79 12.23 -7.49 14.02
CA ARG A 79 12.70 -6.76 15.22
C ARG A 79 13.01 -7.67 16.40
N THR A 80 12.46 -8.88 16.47
CA THR A 80 12.82 -9.85 17.52
C THR A 80 14.13 -10.59 17.25
N LEU A 81 14.69 -10.47 16.04
CA LEU A 81 15.99 -11.03 15.71
C LEU A 81 17.11 -10.41 16.54
N ASP A 82 18.25 -11.10 16.55
CA ASP A 82 19.43 -10.70 17.30
C ASP A 82 19.83 -9.24 16.97
N LYS A 83 20.16 -8.47 18.00
CA LYS A 83 20.52 -7.06 17.86
C LYS A 83 21.79 -6.88 17.03
N GLU A 84 22.68 -7.87 17.01
CA GLU A 84 23.90 -7.86 16.23
C GLU A 84 23.62 -7.77 14.72
N MET A 85 22.51 -8.35 14.26
CA MET A 85 22.12 -8.28 12.84
C MET A 85 21.66 -6.89 12.40
N ARG A 86 21.23 -6.02 13.33
CA ARG A 86 20.53 -4.76 13.00
C ARG A 86 21.45 -3.72 12.36
N SER A 87 22.76 -3.82 12.58
CA SER A 87 23.75 -2.97 11.95
C SER A 87 24.17 -3.46 10.57
N TRP A 88 23.73 -4.66 10.16
CA TRP A 88 24.11 -5.24 8.88
C TRP A 88 23.25 -4.65 7.75
N ASP A 89 23.88 -4.34 6.63
CA ASP A 89 23.20 -3.76 5.46
C ASP A 89 22.04 -4.64 4.97
N VAL A 90 22.16 -5.96 5.11
CA VAL A 90 21.10 -6.92 4.74
C VAL A 90 19.84 -6.72 5.59
N TYR A 91 20.01 -6.43 6.89
CA TYR A 91 18.88 -6.15 7.79
C TYR A 91 18.24 -4.80 7.44
N LEU A 92 19.07 -3.78 7.23
CA LEU A 92 18.60 -2.44 6.87
C LEU A 92 17.85 -2.45 5.53
N GLY A 93 18.36 -3.19 4.55
CA GLY A 93 17.69 -3.39 3.27
C GLY A 93 16.32 -4.07 3.42
N LEU A 94 16.25 -5.16 4.19
CA LEU A 94 15.00 -5.86 4.47
C LEU A 94 13.97 -4.98 5.19
N GLU A 95 14.40 -4.20 6.18
CA GLU A 95 13.52 -3.26 6.89
C GLU A 95 13.00 -2.17 5.94
N ASN A 96 13.86 -1.65 5.06
CA ASN A 96 13.50 -0.64 4.07
C ASN A 96 12.52 -1.20 3.02
N ASP A 97 12.74 -2.41 2.53
CA ASP A 97 11.85 -3.08 1.57
C ASP A 97 10.44 -3.25 2.16
N LEU A 98 10.34 -3.70 3.43
CA LEU A 98 9.06 -3.79 4.14
C LEU A 98 8.41 -2.42 4.34
N LYS A 99 9.19 -1.41 4.71
CA LYS A 99 8.68 -0.05 4.91
C LYS A 99 8.12 0.53 3.61
N ASN A 100 8.85 0.40 2.50
CA ASN A 100 8.42 0.87 1.19
C ASN A 100 7.15 0.13 0.72
N MET A 101 7.06 -1.17 0.98
CA MET A 101 5.85 -1.94 0.69
C MET A 101 4.65 -1.45 1.52
N ILE A 102 4.81 -1.22 2.83
CA ILE A 102 3.73 -0.68 3.68
C ILE A 102 3.25 0.69 3.18
N THR A 103 4.17 1.59 2.82
CA THR A 103 3.78 2.89 2.26
C THR A 103 3.06 2.73 0.92
N SER A 104 3.57 1.85 0.04
CA SER A 104 2.93 1.59 -1.25
C SER A 104 1.53 0.98 -1.08
N LEU A 105 1.34 0.07 -0.13
CA LEU A 105 0.05 -0.54 0.20
C LEU A 105 -0.97 0.52 0.65
N ARG A 106 -0.56 1.53 1.43
CA ARG A 106 -1.47 2.63 1.81
C ARG A 106 -1.97 3.39 0.60
N ALA A 107 -1.06 3.79 -0.30
CA ALA A 107 -1.42 4.48 -1.53
C ALA A 107 -2.34 3.62 -2.42
N VAL A 108 -2.06 2.33 -2.54
CA VAL A 108 -2.93 1.35 -3.24
C VAL A 108 -4.32 1.31 -2.60
N GLY A 109 -4.41 1.29 -1.27
CA GLY A 109 -5.67 1.29 -0.54
C GLY A 109 -6.50 2.57 -0.75
N GLU A 110 -5.85 3.73 -0.83
CA GLU A 110 -6.53 4.99 -1.16
C GLU A 110 -7.05 4.98 -2.61
N LEU A 111 -6.27 4.44 -3.55
CA LEU A 111 -6.65 4.33 -4.97
C LEU A 111 -7.78 3.31 -5.21
N GLN A 112 -8.03 2.37 -4.29
CA GLN A 112 -9.19 1.46 -4.34
C GLN A 112 -10.52 2.17 -4.06
N ASN A 113 -10.51 3.46 -3.72
CA ASN A 113 -11.74 4.22 -3.50
C ASN A 113 -12.61 4.25 -4.77
N PRO A 114 -13.91 3.86 -4.70
CA PRO A 114 -14.79 3.80 -5.86
C PRO A 114 -15.11 5.17 -6.49
N ALA A 115 -14.75 6.28 -5.82
CA ALA A 115 -14.82 7.61 -6.40
C ALA A 115 -13.79 7.84 -7.53
N ILE A 116 -12.72 7.04 -7.57
CA ILE A 116 -11.69 7.10 -8.60
C ILE A 116 -12.26 6.66 -9.96
N ARG A 117 -11.84 7.33 -11.02
CA ARG A 117 -12.32 7.19 -12.41
C ARG A 117 -11.15 7.41 -13.36
N ASP A 118 -11.32 7.08 -14.64
CA ASP A 118 -10.28 7.19 -15.68
C ASP A 118 -9.53 8.54 -15.65
N ARG A 119 -10.24 9.66 -15.49
CA ARG A 119 -9.64 11.00 -15.37
C ARG A 119 -8.63 11.14 -14.22
N HIS A 120 -8.88 10.48 -13.10
CA HIS A 120 -8.01 10.50 -11.92
C HIS A 120 -6.77 9.63 -12.15
N TRP A 121 -6.91 8.53 -12.89
CA TRP A 121 -5.78 7.72 -13.34
C TRP A 121 -4.89 8.49 -14.33
N ASP A 122 -5.48 9.29 -15.22
CA ASP A 122 -4.73 10.18 -16.11
C ASP A 122 -3.94 11.26 -15.36
N GLU A 123 -4.53 11.82 -14.30
CA GLU A 123 -3.85 12.76 -13.40
C GLU A 123 -2.68 12.09 -12.67
N LEU A 124 -2.88 10.87 -12.17
CA LEU A 124 -1.83 10.09 -11.50
C LEU A 124 -0.67 9.75 -12.45
N MET A 125 -0.96 9.35 -13.69
CA MET A 125 0.06 9.10 -14.72
C MET A 125 0.86 10.37 -15.04
N SER A 126 0.19 11.52 -15.07
CA SER A 126 0.82 12.81 -15.32
C SER A 126 1.74 13.23 -14.17
N ALA A 127 1.36 12.96 -12.92
CA ALA A 127 2.18 13.23 -11.74
C ALA A 127 3.40 12.30 -11.67
N THR A 128 3.20 11.00 -11.88
CA THR A 128 4.24 9.97 -11.77
C THR A 128 5.16 9.90 -13.00
N GLN A 129 4.76 10.51 -14.13
CA GLN A 129 5.44 10.43 -15.43
C GLN A 129 5.57 8.99 -15.96
N VAL A 130 4.69 8.09 -15.52
CA VAL A 130 4.64 6.71 -15.96
C VAL A 130 3.32 6.48 -16.70
N THR A 131 3.40 6.01 -17.94
CA THR A 131 2.22 5.64 -18.74
C THR A 131 1.72 4.27 -18.32
N PHE A 132 0.47 4.19 -17.90
CA PHE A 132 -0.15 2.98 -17.39
C PHE A 132 -1.65 2.95 -17.72
N ALA A 133 -2.14 1.86 -18.31
CA ALA A 133 -3.56 1.72 -18.60
C ALA A 133 -4.19 0.79 -17.56
N MET A 134 -5.17 1.29 -16.81
CA MET A 134 -6.00 0.43 -15.96
C MET A 134 -6.82 -0.51 -16.84
N ASP A 135 -6.50 -1.78 -16.78
CA ASP A 135 -7.23 -2.86 -17.44
C ASP A 135 -7.61 -3.95 -16.43
N LYS A 136 -8.35 -4.96 -16.90
CA LYS A 136 -8.78 -6.08 -16.05
C LYS A 136 -7.62 -6.97 -15.63
N ASP A 137 -6.52 -6.90 -16.37
CA ASP A 137 -5.33 -7.72 -16.18
C ASP A 137 -4.26 -6.97 -15.36
N THR A 138 -4.57 -5.76 -14.89
CA THR A 138 -3.66 -4.92 -14.11
C THR A 138 -3.28 -5.65 -12.86
N THR A 139 -1.98 -5.75 -12.61
CA THR A 139 -1.43 -6.43 -11.45
C THR A 139 -0.90 -5.44 -10.42
N MET A 140 -0.69 -5.91 -9.19
CA MET A 140 0.00 -5.14 -8.17
C MET A 140 1.40 -4.68 -8.64
N TYR A 141 2.09 -5.50 -9.43
CA TYR A 141 3.39 -5.14 -9.97
C TYR A 141 3.36 -3.86 -10.81
N ASP A 142 2.32 -3.68 -11.62
CA ASP A 142 2.19 -2.51 -12.47
C ASP A 142 1.92 -1.24 -11.66
N LEU A 143 1.24 -1.35 -10.52
CA LEU A 143 1.02 -0.25 -9.58
C LEU A 143 2.28 0.09 -8.80
N LEU A 144 3.07 -0.91 -8.40
CA LEU A 144 4.33 -0.68 -7.71
C LEU A 144 5.38 -0.01 -8.60
N LYS A 145 5.35 -0.21 -9.93
CA LYS A 145 6.19 0.54 -10.88
C LYS A 145 5.98 2.04 -10.85
N LEU A 146 4.80 2.50 -10.43
CA LEU A 146 4.49 3.92 -10.24
C LEU A 146 5.28 4.53 -9.08
N ASN A 147 6.01 3.72 -8.31
CA ASN A 147 6.75 4.14 -7.11
C ASN A 147 5.87 4.96 -6.16
N LEU A 148 4.65 4.47 -5.90
CA LEU A 148 3.64 5.18 -5.13
C LEU A 148 4.14 5.68 -3.76
N HIS A 149 5.12 4.98 -3.17
CA HIS A 149 5.79 5.41 -1.94
C HIS A 149 6.52 6.77 -2.03
N GLN A 150 6.75 7.32 -3.23
CA GLN A 150 7.35 8.63 -3.45
C GLN A 150 6.31 9.73 -3.76
N PHE A 151 5.07 9.34 -4.06
CA PHE A 151 3.98 10.22 -4.51
C PHE A 151 2.76 10.13 -3.59
N GLU A 152 2.96 9.83 -2.30
CA GLU A 152 1.89 9.64 -1.32
C GLU A 152 0.97 10.88 -1.21
N GLU A 153 1.55 12.09 -1.20
CA GLU A 153 0.76 13.34 -1.15
C GLU A 153 -0.06 13.58 -2.42
N ASP A 154 0.49 13.25 -3.59
CA ASP A 154 -0.22 13.40 -4.86
C ASP A 154 -1.38 12.40 -4.97
N VAL A 155 -1.14 11.14 -4.58
CA VAL A 155 -2.19 10.10 -4.51
C VAL A 155 -3.32 10.54 -3.59
N HIS A 156 -2.97 11.02 -2.39
CA HIS A 156 -3.94 11.51 -1.43
C HIS A 156 -4.77 12.67 -1.99
N GLY A 157 -4.13 13.65 -2.62
CA GLY A 157 -4.80 14.79 -3.24
C GLY A 157 -5.77 14.40 -4.36
N ILE A 158 -5.38 13.43 -5.20
CA ILE A 158 -6.24 12.91 -6.28
C ILE A 158 -7.46 12.20 -5.71
N VAL A 159 -7.28 11.36 -4.68
CA VAL A 159 -8.38 10.61 -4.04
C VAL A 159 -9.34 11.58 -3.34
N ASP A 160 -8.82 12.57 -2.62
CA ASP A 160 -9.64 13.61 -1.98
C ASP A 160 -10.47 14.40 -2.99
N LYS A 161 -9.86 14.75 -4.14
CA LYS A 161 -10.56 15.42 -5.23
C LYS A 161 -11.68 14.53 -5.79
N ALA A 162 -11.39 13.25 -6.06
CA ALA A 162 -12.36 12.30 -6.57
C ALA A 162 -13.56 12.12 -5.63
N VAL A 163 -13.32 12.03 -4.31
CA VAL A 163 -14.37 11.93 -3.29
C VAL A 163 -15.24 13.19 -3.27
N LYS A 164 -14.63 14.38 -3.32
CA LYS A 164 -15.37 15.66 -3.37
C LYS A 164 -16.20 15.77 -4.64
N GLU A 165 -15.65 15.41 -5.79
CA GLU A 165 -16.38 15.38 -7.06
C GLU A 165 -17.58 14.43 -7.01
N THR A 166 -17.41 13.24 -6.45
CA THR A 166 -18.51 12.27 -6.29
C THR A 166 -19.61 12.81 -5.39
N SER A 167 -19.25 13.50 -4.31
CA SER A 167 -20.22 14.17 -3.42
C SER A 167 -20.99 15.28 -4.16
N MET A 168 -20.28 16.14 -4.90
CA MET A 168 -20.89 17.21 -5.69
C MET A 168 -21.82 16.65 -6.78
N GLU A 169 -21.41 15.60 -7.49
CA GLU A 169 -22.24 14.94 -8.50
C GLU A 169 -23.52 14.34 -7.89
N LYS A 170 -23.45 13.83 -6.65
CA LYS A 170 -24.63 13.36 -5.92
C LYS A 170 -25.58 14.50 -5.61
N THR A 171 -25.08 15.63 -5.08
CA THR A 171 -25.89 16.82 -4.80
C THR A 171 -26.52 17.39 -6.07
N LEU A 172 -25.76 17.47 -7.17
CA LEU A 172 -26.29 17.90 -8.47
C LEU A 172 -27.38 16.98 -8.99
N ARG A 173 -27.26 15.66 -8.77
CA ARG A 173 -28.30 14.70 -9.13
C ARG A 173 -29.55 14.89 -8.27
N GLU A 174 -29.37 15.13 -6.97
CA GLU A 174 -30.48 15.42 -6.06
C GLU A 174 -31.21 16.70 -6.49
N PHE A 175 -30.49 17.77 -6.84
CA PHE A 175 -31.09 18.97 -7.43
C PHE A 175 -31.88 18.64 -8.70
N GLY A 176 -31.30 17.86 -9.61
CA GLY A 176 -32.00 17.46 -10.84
C GLY A 176 -33.31 16.72 -10.56
N VAL A 177 -33.34 15.84 -9.55
CA VAL A 177 -34.55 15.12 -9.13
C VAL A 177 -35.55 16.06 -8.47
N THR A 178 -35.11 16.93 -7.56
CA THR A 178 -35.97 17.90 -6.87
C THR A 178 -36.64 18.82 -7.89
N TRP A 179 -35.86 19.44 -8.79
CA TRP A 179 -36.38 20.33 -9.82
C TRP A 179 -37.25 19.62 -10.86
N ALA A 180 -36.99 18.35 -11.17
CA ALA A 180 -37.84 17.58 -12.09
C ALA A 180 -39.23 17.26 -11.50
N ASN A 181 -39.34 17.19 -10.17
CA ASN A 181 -40.59 16.87 -9.48
C ASN A 181 -41.36 18.13 -9.02
N MET A 182 -40.72 19.30 -9.07
CA MET A 182 -41.37 20.56 -8.73
C MET A 182 -42.20 21.09 -9.90
N ALA A 183 -43.42 21.53 -9.59
CA ALA A 183 -44.31 22.15 -10.55
C ALA A 183 -45.01 23.36 -9.92
N PHE A 184 -45.19 24.42 -10.71
CA PHE A 184 -46.00 25.55 -10.28
C PHE A 184 -47.47 25.18 -10.25
N ILE A 185 -48.20 25.71 -9.26
CA ILE A 185 -49.63 25.50 -9.17
C ILE A 185 -50.34 26.50 -10.07
N HIS A 186 -51.28 26.01 -10.85
CA HIS A 186 -52.12 26.83 -11.71
C HIS A 186 -53.46 27.10 -11.02
N THR A 187 -53.79 28.37 -10.81
CA THR A 187 -55.07 28.81 -10.25
C THR A 187 -55.81 29.71 -11.24
N GLU A 188 -57.13 29.56 -11.41
CA GLU A 188 -57.88 30.45 -12.29
C GLU A 188 -58.25 31.76 -11.58
N HIS A 189 -58.00 32.89 -12.25
CA HIS A 189 -58.41 34.19 -11.72
C HIS A 189 -59.96 34.31 -11.71
N PRO A 190 -60.60 34.58 -10.56
CA PRO A 190 -62.05 34.52 -10.40
C PRO A 190 -62.84 35.44 -11.34
N ARG A 191 -62.23 36.54 -11.79
CA ARG A 191 -62.90 37.59 -12.57
C ARG A 191 -62.60 37.56 -14.07
N THR A 192 -61.45 36.99 -14.48
CA THR A 192 -60.99 37.03 -15.88
C THR A 192 -60.78 35.65 -16.49
N LYS A 193 -60.96 34.57 -15.71
CA LYS A 193 -60.72 33.17 -16.12
C LYS A 193 -59.33 32.94 -16.73
N THR A 194 -58.35 33.75 -16.35
CA THR A 194 -56.97 33.62 -16.81
C THR A 194 -56.21 32.73 -15.84
N THR A 195 -55.38 31.81 -16.35
CA THR A 195 -54.53 30.96 -15.53
C THR A 195 -53.42 31.79 -14.87
N LEU A 196 -53.42 31.84 -13.55
CA LEU A 196 -52.36 32.40 -12.71
C LEU A 196 -51.43 31.29 -12.27
N LEU A 197 -50.14 31.55 -12.32
CA LEU A 197 -49.11 30.70 -11.74
C LEU A 197 -48.88 31.16 -10.30
N THR A 198 -49.06 30.25 -9.35
CA THR A 198 -48.73 30.46 -7.95
C THR A 198 -47.56 29.54 -7.60
N ALA A 199 -46.47 30.13 -7.12
CA ALA A 199 -45.38 29.40 -6.51
C ALA A 199 -45.68 29.19 -5.03
N GLU A 200 -45.61 27.96 -4.55
CA GLU A 200 -45.68 27.68 -3.12
C GLU A 200 -44.39 28.15 -2.44
N GLU A 201 -44.47 28.50 -1.16
CA GLU A 201 -43.33 28.96 -0.36
C GLU A 201 -42.21 27.91 -0.34
N GLU A 202 -42.56 26.62 -0.31
CA GLU A 202 -41.62 25.49 -0.40
C GLU A 202 -40.80 25.48 -1.70
N VAL A 203 -41.39 25.88 -2.84
CA VAL A 203 -40.68 25.98 -4.13
C VAL A 203 -39.71 27.16 -4.14
N ILE A 204 -40.03 28.23 -3.40
CA ILE A 204 -39.19 29.41 -3.27
C ILE A 204 -38.04 29.13 -2.29
N GLU A 205 -38.31 28.50 -1.14
CA GLU A 205 -37.29 28.10 -0.17
C GLU A 205 -36.27 27.14 -0.81
N THR A 206 -36.73 26.14 -1.56
CA THR A 206 -35.84 25.19 -2.24
C THR A 206 -35.09 25.80 -3.44
N LEU A 207 -35.50 26.98 -3.92
CA LEU A 207 -34.74 27.76 -4.91
C LEU A 207 -33.57 28.50 -4.25
N GLU A 208 -33.78 28.96 -3.02
CA GLU A 208 -32.81 29.79 -2.28
C GLU A 208 -31.72 28.96 -1.60
N ASP A 209 -32.02 27.72 -1.21
CA ASP A 209 -31.11 26.72 -0.65
C ASP A 209 -30.24 26.00 -1.70
#